data_AF-A0A1R1SR46-F1
#
_entry.id   AF-A0A1R1SR46-F1
#
_cell.length_a   1.000
_cell.length_b   1.000
_cell.length_c   1.000
_cell.angle_alpha   90.00
_cell.angle_beta   90.00
_cell.angle_gamma   90.00
#
_symmetry.space_group_name_H-M   'P 1'
#
loop_
_entity.id
_entity.type
_entity.pdbx_description
1 polymer ?
#
loop_
_entity_poly.entity_id
_entity_poly.type
_entity_poly.pdbx_seq_one_letter_code
_entity_poly.pdbx_strand_id
1 'polypeptide(L)' 'MAPTPGSPARAWFTDTEVERSLDFLADSQCEDGGWPLRRSTRAPGAALESRPIVTIEALLTLRAYGRAL' A
#
# COMPACT_ATOMS: atom_id res chain seq x y z
N MET A 1 8.57 -3.35 -0.97
CA MET A 1 8.18 -2.06 -0.36
C MET A 1 8.54 -2.11 1.12
N ALA A 2 8.97 -0.99 1.69
CA ALA A 2 9.24 -0.83 3.12
C ALA A 2 8.03 -0.15 3.79
N PRO A 3 7.09 -0.88 4.41
CA PRO A 3 5.80 -0.33 4.83
C PRO A 3 5.90 0.67 5.98
N THR A 4 7.03 0.69 6.71
CA THR A 4 7.31 1.69 7.74
C THR A 4 8.71 2.28 7.56
N PRO A 5 8.92 3.59 7.85
CA PRO A 5 10.23 4.23 7.77
C PRO A 5 11.29 3.58 8.68
N GLY A 6 10.89 3.02 9.82
CA GLY A 6 11.79 2.32 10.75
C GLY A 6 12.13 0.89 10.37
N SER A 7 11.63 0.37 9.23
CA SER A 7 11.93 -1.01 8.82
C SER A 7 13.37 -1.13 8.30
N PRO A 8 14.08 -2.25 8.55
CA PRO A 8 15.41 -2.48 7.98
C PRO A 8 15.42 -2.43 6.45
N ALA A 9 14.31 -2.85 5.81
CA ALA A 9 14.12 -2.77 4.37
C ALA A 9 14.08 -1.33 3.83
N ARG A 10 13.82 -0.31 4.67
CA ARG A 10 13.85 1.10 4.26
C ARG A 10 15.23 1.51 3.75
N ALA A 11 16.29 0.96 4.32
CA ALA A 11 17.67 1.24 3.91
C ALA A 11 18.02 0.70 2.52
N TRP A 12 17.18 -0.16 1.94
CA TRP A 12 17.40 -0.73 0.60
C TRP A 12 16.83 0.15 -0.51
N PHE A 13 16.05 1.17 -0.16
CA PHE A 13 15.42 2.08 -1.11
C PHE A 13 15.91 3.50 -0.89
N THR A 14 16.16 4.20 -1.99
CA THR A 14 16.40 5.65 -1.96
C THR A 14 15.13 6.40 -1.58
N ASP A 15 15.28 7.63 -1.08
CA ASP A 15 14.13 8.48 -0.72
C ASP A 15 13.22 8.71 -1.92
N THR A 16 13.80 8.97 -3.11
CA THR A 16 13.06 9.13 -4.36
C THR A 16 12.27 7.88 -4.76
N GLU A 17 12.81 6.69 -4.56
CA GLU A 17 12.09 5.43 -4.86
C GLU A 17 10.93 5.22 -3.89
N VAL A 18 11.11 5.58 -2.63
CA VAL A 18 10.06 5.52 -1.61
C VAL A 18 8.96 6.52 -1.93
N GLU A 19 9.31 7.78 -2.23
CA GLU A 19 8.34 8.82 -2.60
C GLU A 19 7.51 8.42 -3.82
N ARG A 20 8.15 7.96 -4.90
CA ARG A 20 7.44 7.48 -6.10
C ARG A 20 6.53 6.29 -5.79
N SER A 21 6.94 5.40 -4.89
CA SER A 21 6.11 4.26 -4.49
C SER A 21 4.91 4.71 -3.66
N LEU A 22 5.05 5.74 -2.82
CA LEU A 22 3.97 6.32 -2.04
C LEU A 22 2.99 7.11 -2.91
N ASP A 23 3.49 7.86 -3.89
CA ASP A 23 2.65 8.58 -4.86
C ASP A 23 1.84 7.58 -5.70
N PHE A 24 2.50 6.53 -6.22
CA PHE A 24 1.80 5.45 -6.92
C PHE A 24 0.76 4.74 -6.05
N LEU A 25 1.07 4.55 -4.77
CA LEU A 25 0.11 3.96 -3.82
C LEU A 25 -1.09 4.90 -3.67
N ALA A 26 -0.90 6.19 -3.39
CA ALA A 26 -1.99 7.15 -3.28
C ALA A 26 -2.86 7.22 -4.55
N ASP A 27 -2.23 7.31 -5.72
CA ASP A 27 -2.91 7.36 -7.03
C ASP A 27 -3.65 6.06 -7.39
N SER A 28 -3.34 4.96 -6.70
CA SER A 28 -4.03 3.67 -6.89
C SER A 28 -5.33 3.56 -6.07
N GLN A 29 -5.67 4.56 -5.25
CA GLN A 29 -6.93 4.56 -4.51
C GLN A 29 -8.11 4.65 -5.49
N CYS A 30 -9.07 3.75 -5.35
CA CYS A 30 -10.31 3.76 -6.12
C CYS A 30 -11.28 4.84 -5.58
N GLU A 31 -12.28 5.21 -6.37
CA GLU A 31 -13.29 6.21 -6.00
C GLU A 31 -14.07 5.84 -4.73
N ASP A 32 -14.19 4.55 -4.43
CA ASP A 32 -14.81 4.03 -3.19
C ASP A 32 -13.88 4.06 -1.97
N GLY A 33 -12.69 4.63 -2.11
CA GLY A 33 -11.68 4.77 -1.05
C GLY A 33 -10.85 3.50 -0.81
N GLY A 34 -11.12 2.40 -1.51
CA GLY A 34 -10.37 1.16 -1.41
C GLY A 34 -9.18 1.08 -2.36
N TRP A 35 -8.36 0.04 -2.20
CA TRP A 35 -7.30 -0.29 -3.16
C TRP A 35 -7.62 -1.54 -3.97
N PRO A 36 -7.17 -1.62 -5.24
CA PRO A 36 -7.37 -2.81 -6.06
C PRO A 36 -6.50 -3.96 -5.55
N LEU A 37 -7.07 -5.16 -5.52
CA LEU A 37 -6.32 -6.39 -5.27
C LEU A 37 -5.45 -6.71 -6.49
N ARG A 38 -4.17 -6.30 -6.46
CA ARG A 38 -3.24 -6.49 -7.58
C ARG A 38 -2.86 -7.96 -7.80
N ARG A 39 -3.09 -8.86 -6.84
CA ARG A 39 -2.88 -10.31 -7.01
C ARG A 39 -4.22 -11.00 -7.30
N SER A 40 -4.37 -11.46 -8.52
CA SER A 40 -5.35 -12.50 -8.86
C SER A 40 -5.06 -13.74 -8.00
N THR A 41 -5.85 -13.95 -6.95
CA THR A 41 -5.75 -15.14 -6.13
C THR A 41 -6.32 -16.31 -6.93
N ARG A 42 -5.53 -17.38 -7.07
CA ARG A 42 -5.93 -18.67 -7.69
C ARG A 42 -7.19 -19.30 -7.04
N ALA A 43 -7.69 -18.72 -5.94
CA ALA A 43 -8.93 -19.05 -5.26
C ALA A 43 -9.84 -17.80 -5.14
N PRO A 44 -11.07 -17.83 -5.70
CA PRO A 44 -12.03 -16.70 -5.65
C PRO A 44 -12.49 -16.32 -4.23
N GLY A 45 -12.51 -17.26 -3.28
CA GLY A 45 -13.01 -17.03 -1.92
C GLY A 45 -12.11 -16.12 -1.06
N ALA A 46 -10.79 -16.17 -1.26
CA ALA A 46 -9.83 -15.34 -0.52
C ALA A 46 -9.76 -13.89 -1.02
N ALA A 47 -10.33 -13.61 -2.20
CA ALA A 47 -10.37 -12.27 -2.77
C ALA A 47 -11.36 -11.33 -2.04
N LEU A 48 -12.46 -11.87 -1.48
CA LEU A 48 -13.46 -11.02 -0.80
C LEU A 48 -12.97 -10.53 0.58
N GLU A 49 -12.25 -11.37 1.33
CA GLU A 49 -11.75 -11.03 2.68
C GLU A 49 -10.45 -10.21 2.66
N SER A 50 -9.74 -10.18 1.53
CA SER A 50 -8.44 -9.49 1.43
C SER A 50 -8.55 -8.01 1.09
N ARG A 51 -9.67 -7.54 0.53
CA ARG A 51 -9.85 -6.13 0.13
C ARG A 51 -9.80 -5.14 1.33
N PRO A 52 -10.46 -5.42 2.47
CA PRO A 52 -10.31 -4.59 3.67
C PRO A 52 -8.88 -4.57 4.19
N ILE A 53 -8.19 -5.72 4.19
CA ILE A 53 -6.81 -5.83 4.67
C ILE A 53 -5.88 -4.97 3.81
N VAL A 54 -5.96 -5.07 2.49
CA VAL A 54 -5.12 -4.29 1.56
C VAL A 54 -5.37 -2.78 1.72
N THR A 55 -6.62 -2.39 1.98
CA THR A 55 -6.96 -0.98 2.24
C THR A 55 -6.32 -0.50 3.55
N ILE A 56 -6.45 -1.27 4.63
CA ILE A 56 -5.85 -0.93 5.93
C ILE A 56 -4.32 -0.85 5.82
N GLU A 57 -3.67 -1.81 5.15
CA GLU A 57 -2.22 -1.80 4.94
C GLU A 57 -1.75 -0.57 4.15
N ALA A 58 -2.50 -0.18 3.10
CA ALA A 58 -2.19 1.03 2.33
C ALA A 58 -2.31 2.29 3.18
N LEU A 59 -3.41 2.44 3.94
CA LEU A 59 -3.64 3.57 4.83
C LEU A 59 -2.57 3.66 5.94
N LEU A 60 -2.24 2.54 6.57
CA LEU A 60 -1.20 2.48 7.60
C LEU A 60 0.17 2.87 7.03
N THR A 61 0.47 2.43 5.81
CA THR A 61 1.72 2.80 5.13
C THR A 61 1.77 4.30 4.84
N LEU A 62 0.75 4.86 4.19
CA LEU A 62 0.70 6.30 3.89
C LEU A 62 0.82 7.15 5.17
N ARG A 63 0.10 6.76 6.23
CA ARG A 63 0.18 7.43 7.53
C ARG A 63 1.55 7.33 8.17
N ALA A 64 2.22 6.17 8.09
CA ALA A 64 3.57 5.99 8.63
C ALA A 64 4.61 6.91 7.95
N TYR A 65 4.36 7.29 6.69
CA TYR A 65 5.19 8.24 5.94
C TYR A 65 4.63 9.68 5.98
N GLY A 66 3.64 9.98 6.82
CA GLY A 66 3.10 11.33 7.00
C GLY A 66 2.31 11.87 5.81
N ARG A 67 1.89 11.00 4.87
CA ARG A 67 1.03 11.40 3.76
C ARG A 67 -0.42 11.45 4.24
N ALA A 68 -1.03 12.63 4.15
CA ALA A 68 -2.48 12.76 4.23
C ALA A 68 -3.09 12.41 2.86
N LEU A 69 -4.19 11.66 2.87
CA LEU A 69 -5.07 11.53 1.70
C LEU A 69 -5.91 12.80 1.54
#